data_AF-A0A1H7TUI9-F1
#
_entry.id   AF-A0A1H7TUI9-F1
#
_cell.length_a   1.000
_cell.length_b   1.000
_cell.length_c   1.000
_cell.angle_alpha   90.00
_cell.angle_beta   90.00
_cell.angle_gamma   90.00
#
_symmetry.space_group_name_H-M   'P 1'
#
loop_
_entity.id
_entity.type
_entity.pdbx_description
1 polymer ?
#
loop_
_entity_poly.entity_id
_entity_poly.type
_entity_poly.pdbx_seq_one_letter_code
_entity_poly.pdbx_strand_id
1 'polypeptide(L)' 'MSHNQKVAFWSIFIMFGVGATASLYPQGAFDNITLGGSIFMVIFYLIVAIFIRKFVKSNPKDIDKWFQK' A
#
# COMPACT_ATOMS: atom_id res chain seq x y z
N MET A 1 2.70 16.66 -0.12
CA MET A 1 2.68 15.79 -1.30
C MET A 1 1.94 16.53 -2.38
N SER A 2 2.56 16.70 -3.54
CA SER A 2 1.91 17.21 -4.75
C SER A 2 0.73 16.32 -5.16
N HIS A 3 -0.07 16.78 -6.12
CA HIS A 3 -1.16 15.97 -6.67
C HIS A 3 -0.64 14.62 -7.19
N ASN A 4 0.41 14.64 -8.01
CA ASN A 4 1.05 13.44 -8.58
C ASN A 4 1.61 12.50 -7.51
N GLN A 5 2.24 13.04 -6.46
CA GLN A 5 2.69 12.22 -5.33
C GLN A 5 1.53 11.54 -4.60
N LYS A 6 0.39 12.21 -4.42
CA LYS A 6 -0.79 11.58 -3.81
C LYS A 6 -1.34 10.46 -4.72
N VAL A 7 -1.40 10.70 -6.02
CA VAL A 7 -1.85 9.70 -7.01
C VAL A 7 -0.90 8.49 -7.01
N ALA A 8 0.41 8.71 -7.03
CA ALA A 8 1.42 7.64 -6.95
C ALA A 8 1.31 6.84 -5.64
N PHE A 9 1.17 7.53 -4.50
CA PHE A 9 0.98 6.89 -3.22
C PHE A 9 -0.22 5.94 -3.23
N TRP A 10 -1.39 6.43 -3.66
CA TRP A 10 -2.60 5.61 -3.70
C TRP A 10 -2.52 4.49 -4.72
N SER A 11 -1.90 4.73 -5.87
CA SER A 11 -1.70 3.69 -6.90
C SER A 11 -0.84 2.54 -6.39
N ILE A 12 0.29 2.84 -5.75
CA ILE A 12 1.18 1.83 -5.15
C ILE A 12 0.46 1.11 -4.00
N PHE A 13 -0.22 1.86 -3.13
CA PHE A 13 -0.92 1.29 -1.99
C PHE A 13 -2.07 0.36 -2.38
N ILE A 14 -2.87 0.73 -3.39
CA ILE A 14 -3.95 -0.12 -3.90
C ILE A 14 -3.37 -1.38 -4.57
N MET A 15 -2.33 -1.25 -5.40
CA MET A 15 -1.67 -2.43 -5.99
C MET A 15 -1.12 -3.37 -4.93
N PHE A 16 -0.50 -2.83 -3.88
CA PHE A 16 -0.06 -3.62 -2.74
C PHE A 16 -1.23 -4.34 -2.07
N GLY A 17 -2.34 -3.63 -1.78
CA GLY A 17 -3.52 -4.24 -1.15
C GLY A 17 -4.10 -5.38 -1.99
N VAL A 18 -4.30 -5.16 -3.29
CA VAL A 18 -4.80 -6.20 -4.21
C VAL A 18 -3.84 -7.39 -4.27
N GLY A 19 -2.54 -7.15 -4.41
CA GLY A 19 -1.53 -8.21 -4.46
C GLY A 19 -1.43 -9.01 -3.15
N ALA A 20 -1.44 -8.31 -2.02
CA ALA A 20 -1.44 -8.92 -0.70
C ALA A 20 -2.68 -9.80 -0.50
N THR A 21 -3.88 -9.28 -0.77
CA THR A 21 -5.13 -10.05 -0.69
C THR A 21 -5.08 -11.26 -1.62
N ALA A 22 -4.71 -11.09 -2.89
CA ALA A 22 -4.63 -12.18 -3.86
C ALA A 22 -3.65 -13.29 -3.42
N SER A 23 -2.53 -12.91 -2.78
CA SER A 23 -1.55 -13.88 -2.28
C SER A 23 -2.03 -14.62 -1.02
N LEU A 24 -2.79 -13.95 -0.16
CA LEU A 24 -3.24 -14.47 1.13
C LEU A 24 -4.55 -15.26 1.02
N TYR A 25 -5.37 -14.95 0.01
CA TYR A 25 -6.65 -15.61 -0.24
C TYR A 25 -6.53 -17.14 -0.39
N PRO A 26 -5.65 -17.69 -1.26
CA PRO A 26 -5.49 -19.15 -1.38
C PRO A 26 -4.85 -19.80 -0.15
N GLN A 27 -4.29 -19.02 0.77
CA GLN A 27 -3.70 -19.51 2.03
C GLN A 27 -4.75 -19.62 3.15
N GLY A 28 -6.02 -19.32 2.89
CA GLY A 28 -7.10 -19.35 3.89
C GLY A 28 -6.96 -18.27 4.96
N ALA A 29 -6.16 -17.23 4.72
CA ALA A 29 -5.89 -16.17 5.70
C ALA A 29 -7.14 -15.38 6.13
N PHE A 30 -8.24 -15.49 5.35
CA PHE A 30 -9.51 -14.83 5.60
C PHE A 30 -10.60 -15.78 6.13
N ASP A 31 -10.37 -17.09 6.16
CA ASP A 31 -11.42 -18.08 6.47
C ASP A 31 -11.82 -18.08 7.95
N ASN A 32 -10.91 -17.69 8.85
CA ASN A 32 -11.14 -17.61 10.29
C ASN A 32 -10.41 -16.42 10.91
N ILE A 33 -10.60 -15.23 10.33
CA ILE A 33 -9.95 -14.03 10.85
C ILE A 33 -10.50 -13.72 12.25
N THR A 34 -9.65 -13.86 13.26
CA THR A 34 -9.97 -13.42 14.63
C THR A 34 -9.85 -11.90 14.72
N LEU A 35 -10.43 -11.30 15.76
CA LEU A 35 -10.26 -9.86 16.03
C LEU A 35 -8.76 -9.48 16.12
N GLY A 36 -7.95 -10.34 16.75
CA GLY A 36 -6.50 -10.16 16.82
C GLY A 36 -5.82 -10.20 15.44
N GLY A 37 -6.21 -11.16 14.60
CA GLY A 37 -5.69 -11.28 13.24
C GLY A 37 -6.03 -10.07 12.35
N SER A 38 -7.26 -9.56 12.47
CA SER A 38 -7.70 -8.37 11.72
C SER A 38 -7.00 -7.08 12.21
N ILE A 39 -6.81 -6.90 13.52
CA ILE A 39 -6.01 -5.79 14.06
C ILE A 39 -4.56 -5.87 13.56
N PHE A 40 -3.95 -7.05 13.59
CA PHE A 40 -2.58 -7.24 13.11
C PHE A 40 -2.45 -6.92 11.61
N MET A 41 -3.38 -7.38 10.77
CA MET A 41 -3.39 -7.04 9.34
C MET A 41 -3.52 -5.53 9.14
N VAL A 42 -4.42 -4.85 9.87
CA VAL A 42 -4.56 -3.39 9.75
C VAL A 42 -3.26 -2.68 10.12
N ILE A 43 -2.61 -3.06 11.23
CA ILE A 43 -1.31 -2.50 11.64
C ILE A 43 -0.26 -2.72 10.55
N PHE A 44 -0.19 -3.93 9.99
CA PHE A 44 0.75 -4.24 8.92
C PHE A 44 0.52 -3.36 7.67
N TYR A 45 -0.73 -3.19 7.24
CA TYR A 45 -1.07 -2.33 6.10
C TYR A 45 -0.72 -0.86 6.38
N LEU A 46 -0.93 -0.38 7.60
CA LEU A 46 -0.53 0.98 8.01
C LEU A 46 0.98 1.17 8.00
N ILE A 47 1.75 0.17 8.45
CA ILE A 47 3.21 0.19 8.39
C ILE A 47 3.69 0.29 6.93
N VAL A 48 3.13 -0.52 6.03
CA VAL A 48 3.45 -0.46 4.60
C VAL A 48 3.07 0.89 4.00
N ALA A 49 1.92 1.45 4.38
CA ALA A 49 1.53 2.81 3.98
C ALA A 49 2.56 3.86 4.42
N ILE A 50 3.13 3.75 5.63
CA ILE A 50 4.19 4.65 6.10
C ILE A 50 5.44 4.54 5.21
N PHE A 51 5.85 3.33 4.83
CA PHE A 51 6.99 3.12 3.94
C PHE A 51 6.75 3.67 2.54
N ILE A 52 5.58 3.41 1.93
CA ILE A 52 5.20 3.97 0.62
C ILE A 52 5.19 5.50 0.70
N ARG A 53 4.61 6.07 1.77
CA ARG A 53 4.59 7.51 1.99
C ARG A 53 6.00 8.09 2.06
N LYS A 54 6.90 7.42 2.79
CA LYS A 54 8.31 7.83 2.91
C LYS A 54 9.00 7.77 1.54
N PHE A 55 8.84 6.68 0.81
CA PHE A 55 9.40 6.51 -0.54
C PHE A 55 8.93 7.61 -1.51
N VAL A 56 7.62 7.84 -1.60
CA VAL A 56 7.04 8.86 -2.50
C VAL A 56 7.47 10.28 -2.11
N LYS A 57 7.51 10.57 -0.79
CA LYS A 57 7.89 11.89 -0.30
C LYS A 57 9.39 12.17 -0.48
N SER A 58 10.24 11.15 -0.36
CA SER A 58 11.69 11.27 -0.51
C SER A 58 12.14 11.38 -1.98
N ASN A 59 11.32 10.95 -2.94
CA ASN A 59 11.68 10.95 -4.37
C ASN A 59 10.70 11.77 -5.23
N PRO A 60 10.44 13.06 -4.93
CA PRO A 60 9.43 13.85 -5.62
C PRO A 60 9.70 13.98 -7.13
N LYS A 61 10.96 14.23 -7.53
CA LYS A 61 11.35 14.43 -8.93
C LYS A 61 11.11 13.19 -9.78
N ASP A 62 11.41 12.01 -9.26
CA ASP A 62 11.24 10.77 -10.01
C ASP A 62 9.79 10.35 -10.09
N ILE A 63 9.01 10.58 -9.02
CA ILE A 63 7.57 10.38 -9.05
C ILE A 63 6.91 11.32 -10.06
N ASP A 64 7.28 12.59 -10.10
CA ASP A 64 6.67 13.55 -11.03
C ASP A 64 6.98 13.19 -12.51
N LYS A 65 8.16 12.62 -12.81
CA LYS A 65 8.50 12.11 -14.15
C LYS A 65 7.58 10.98 -14.61
N TRP A 66 7.05 10.15 -13.70
CA TRP A 66 6.12 9.07 -14.08
C TRP A 66 4.80 9.58 -14.66
N PHE A 67 4.49 10.87 -14.44
CA PHE A 67 3.27 11.52 -14.94
C PHE A 67 3.56 12.50 -16.09
N GLN A 68 4.82 12.62 -16.52
CA GLN A 68 5.16 13.38 -17.72
C GLN A 68 4.97 12.47 -18.94
N LYS A 69 4.07 12.89 -19.84
CA LYS A 69 3.80 12.24 -21.12
C LYS A 69 4.92 12.47 -22.12
#